data_AF-W7TJF5-F1
#
_entry.id   AF-W7TJF5-F1
#
_cell.length_a   1.000
_cell.length_b   1.000
_cell.length_c   1.000
_cell.angle_alpha   90.00
_cell.angle_beta   90.00
_cell.angle_gamma   90.00
#
_symmetry.space_group_name_H-M   'P 1'
#
loop_
_entity.id
_entity.type
_entity.pdbx_description
1 polymer ?
#
loop_
_entity_poly.entity_id
_entity_poly.type
_entity_poly.pdbx_seq_one_letter_code
_entity_poly.pdbx_strand_id
1 'polypeptide(L)'
;MRTLSLYLLLGIILHAVEASRFSLSPPAFFNRFSDFEEEYEEEEEGPGLGGLPLKALVGASVAAVGGVGVSFARRAIKAKQQRVSTPKQQRSHLPSSSTVGSSTPSFVESGIKGGKSDPKIARGTTTMAPPSSTEADGSGEEAEKEPEEVFDVEPVVELDESKLSEGQKEHPYAKLLGPKLVKYDSKQGKLVEVATADVLDGKVTSLFFHAQQVEQMLEKMKAGKVLPGLKEVYAEQRAKGNNFEVVFMSLPDGQEGRFQAYMKDMPWYAMPFNATERLRDAYKAFKIQNLPAAVVVDEQAQVLNEKGFTYMLIDKEGFPWHPKTLSQMLGSTFLSKDRSVPAAEVAKKKVLALYFSANWCKPCQEFTPKLVEAYEKVRAQGKDLEVVFVSMDETEEKFKEYFAKMPWLSLPYEDKTARSLLMTELEVKGLPTLVLLDEEREVITSKGRDFVLKDPEGAKFPWYPQPLNEISYSFDGIAQKPSLVLFMEGASADAQAKMVAAMQAVAEEFTAKNKLAPEDAAHRFNFYYAQEISTFSKALRSIAGLEQLNPKDKFLKSKAEANKPRLVLLDIGKEVCHVSPAEDAGPVEETTIRELLQARVEGTLPMETFRQPEPEEAAASASAKGAGTV
;
A
#
# COMPACT_ATOMS: atom_id res chain seq x y z
N MET A 1 -9.04 5.01 16.92
CA MET A 1 -8.40 3.68 17.03
C MET A 1 -9.25 2.57 16.42
N ARG A 2 -10.32 2.05 17.07
CA ARG A 2 -11.07 0.87 16.56
C ARG A 2 -11.57 0.99 15.11
N THR A 3 -12.05 2.17 14.69
CA THR A 3 -12.49 2.44 13.31
C THR A 3 -11.35 2.40 12.27
N LEU A 4 -10.18 3.01 12.55
CA LEU A 4 -9.04 2.93 11.63
C LEU A 4 -8.59 1.47 11.40
N SER A 5 -8.67 0.63 12.43
CA SER A 5 -8.33 -0.80 12.32
C SER A 5 -9.21 -1.54 11.31
N LEU A 6 -10.51 -1.19 11.22
CA LEU A 6 -11.42 -1.78 10.22
C LEU A 6 -11.08 -1.35 8.80
N TYR A 7 -10.77 -0.06 8.57
CA TYR A 7 -10.35 0.42 7.25
C TYR A 7 -9.03 -0.23 6.80
N LEU A 8 -8.08 -0.43 7.72
CA LEU A 8 -6.84 -1.15 7.44
C LEU A 8 -7.13 -2.63 7.07
N LEU A 9 -8.00 -3.30 7.82
CA LEU A 9 -8.41 -4.69 7.55
C LEU A 9 -9.17 -4.83 6.22
N LEU A 10 -10.10 -3.93 5.89
CA LEU A 10 -10.78 -3.95 4.58
C LEU A 10 -9.78 -3.70 3.44
N GLY A 11 -8.87 -2.74 3.59
CA GLY A 11 -7.82 -2.47 2.61
C GLY A 11 -6.92 -3.68 2.34
N ILE A 12 -6.52 -4.39 3.40
CA ILE A 12 -5.76 -5.64 3.34
C ILE A 12 -6.59 -6.77 2.70
N ILE A 13 -7.88 -6.88 3.01
CA ILE A 13 -8.76 -7.91 2.43
C ILE A 13 -8.99 -7.68 0.92
N LEU A 14 -9.20 -6.43 0.48
CA LEU A 14 -9.27 -6.11 -0.95
C LEU A 14 -7.93 -6.41 -1.64
N HIS A 15 -6.80 -5.94 -1.10
CA HIS A 15 -5.48 -6.24 -1.66
C HIS A 15 -5.19 -7.75 -1.72
N ALA A 16 -5.62 -8.54 -0.73
CA ALA A 16 -5.45 -9.99 -0.75
C ALA A 16 -6.31 -10.69 -1.81
N VAL A 17 -7.49 -10.16 -2.13
CA VAL A 17 -8.36 -10.65 -3.23
C VAL A 17 -7.82 -10.25 -4.61
N GLU A 18 -7.14 -9.09 -4.70
CA GLU A 18 -6.55 -8.59 -5.93
C GLU A 18 -5.21 -9.29 -6.24
N ALA A 19 -4.32 -9.43 -5.24
CA ALA A 19 -3.06 -10.17 -5.35
C ALA A 19 -3.27 -11.67 -5.61
N SER A 20 -4.34 -12.28 -5.11
CA SER A 20 -4.67 -13.69 -5.43
C SER A 20 -5.23 -13.90 -6.85
N ARG A 21 -5.34 -12.84 -7.67
CA ARG A 21 -5.56 -12.94 -9.13
C ARG A 21 -4.30 -12.68 -9.97
N PHE A 22 -3.23 -12.17 -9.37
CA PHE A 22 -1.97 -11.88 -10.06
C PHE A 22 -0.79 -12.40 -9.24
N SER A 23 -0.31 -13.60 -9.58
CA SER A 23 0.89 -14.19 -8.97
C SER A 23 2.15 -13.47 -9.44
N LEU A 24 2.37 -12.28 -8.87
CA LEU A 24 3.57 -11.46 -8.94
C LEU A 24 3.88 -10.97 -7.52
N SER A 25 5.15 -10.78 -7.21
CA SER A 25 5.59 -10.26 -5.91
C SER A 25 5.07 -8.84 -5.64
N PRO A 26 5.01 -8.38 -4.37
CA PRO A 26 4.65 -7.01 -4.03
C PRO A 26 5.43 -5.98 -4.88
N PRO A 27 4.79 -4.91 -5.37
CA PRO A 27 5.46 -3.94 -6.23
C PRO A 27 6.71 -3.34 -5.58
N ALA A 28 7.81 -3.29 -6.34
CA ALA A 28 9.11 -2.76 -5.90
C ALA A 28 9.13 -1.22 -5.79
N PHE A 29 8.03 -0.59 -5.36
CA PHE A 29 7.78 0.85 -5.42
C PHE A 29 8.81 1.68 -4.64
N PHE A 30 9.30 1.18 -3.50
CA PHE A 30 10.38 1.83 -2.76
C PHE A 30 11.80 1.33 -3.11
N ASN A 31 11.95 0.13 -3.69
CA ASN A 31 13.28 -0.45 -3.97
C ASN A 31 13.95 0.13 -5.22
N ARG A 32 13.34 1.12 -5.89
CA ARG A 32 13.74 1.60 -7.23
C ARG A 32 14.10 3.09 -7.30
N PHE A 33 14.55 3.66 -6.18
CA PHE A 33 15.12 5.02 -6.08
C PHE A 33 16.62 5.01 -5.71
N SER A 34 17.32 3.92 -6.03
CA SER A 34 18.77 3.79 -5.85
C SER A 34 19.42 3.32 -7.15
N ASP A 35 19.51 4.23 -8.12
CA ASP A 35 20.53 4.12 -9.16
C ASP A 35 21.86 4.54 -8.52
N PHE A 36 22.76 3.59 -8.33
CA PHE A 36 24.16 3.84 -7.99
C PHE A 36 25.00 3.07 -9.01
N GLU A 37 25.91 3.75 -9.69
CA GLU A 37 26.86 3.11 -10.60
C GLU A 37 27.96 2.46 -9.76
N GLU A 38 27.97 1.13 -9.70
CA GLU A 38 29.17 0.36 -9.34
C GLU A 38 29.66 -0.37 -10.60
N GLU A 39 30.86 -0.01 -11.05
CA GLU A 39 31.55 -0.72 -12.13
C GLU A 39 31.88 -2.15 -11.66
N TYR A 40 31.32 -3.15 -12.35
CA TYR A 40 31.74 -4.53 -12.20
C TYR A 40 32.74 -4.86 -13.31
N GLU A 41 34.03 -4.94 -12.96
CA GLU A 41 35.06 -5.50 -13.84
C GLU A 41 34.79 -7.00 -14.12
N GLU A 42 35.08 -7.44 -15.33
CA GLU A 42 34.93 -8.83 -15.77
C GLU A 42 36.13 -9.69 -15.34
N GLU A 43 35.89 -10.87 -14.77
CA GLU A 43 36.85 -11.99 -14.80
C GLU A 43 36.19 -13.23 -15.44
N GLU A 44 36.88 -13.87 -16.39
CA GLU A 44 36.37 -14.95 -17.25
C GLU A 44 36.78 -16.37 -16.79
N GLU A 45 36.10 -17.38 -17.36
CA GLU A 45 36.34 -18.84 -17.30
C GLU A 45 36.21 -19.50 -15.90
N GLY A 46 35.71 -20.73 -15.72
CA GLY A 46 35.27 -21.80 -16.63
C GLY A 46 35.81 -23.17 -16.14
N PRO A 47 35.36 -24.34 -16.65
CA PRO A 47 34.09 -24.70 -17.29
C PRO A 47 33.28 -25.76 -16.47
N GLY A 48 32.07 -26.12 -16.91
CA GLY A 48 31.10 -26.89 -16.11
C GLY A 48 31.15 -28.44 -16.16
N LEU A 49 30.20 -29.10 -15.47
CA LEU A 49 30.02 -30.56 -15.51
C LEU A 49 28.57 -31.01 -15.21
N GLY A 50 28.07 -31.97 -16.01
CA GLY A 50 27.04 -32.99 -15.71
C GLY A 50 25.81 -32.64 -14.85
N GLY A 51 24.63 -32.54 -15.47
CA GLY A 51 23.34 -32.48 -14.76
C GLY A 51 22.64 -33.83 -14.55
N LEU A 52 21.78 -33.93 -13.53
CA LEU A 52 20.71 -34.93 -13.37
C LEU A 52 19.60 -34.32 -12.47
N PRO A 53 18.30 -34.61 -12.69
CA PRO A 53 17.21 -33.94 -11.97
C PRO A 53 16.70 -34.74 -10.76
N LEU A 54 16.44 -34.07 -9.63
CA LEU A 54 15.68 -34.66 -8.53
C LEU A 54 14.73 -33.67 -7.85
N LYS A 55 13.52 -34.17 -7.55
CA LYS A 55 12.58 -33.55 -6.60
C LYS A 55 13.03 -33.88 -5.19
N ALA A 56 13.34 -32.88 -4.35
CA ALA A 56 13.03 -32.84 -2.90
C ALA A 56 13.82 -31.74 -2.16
N LEU A 57 13.21 -30.57 -1.95
CA LEU A 57 13.36 -29.82 -0.68
C LEU A 57 12.25 -28.77 -0.52
N VAL A 58 11.23 -29.10 0.28
CA VAL A 58 10.23 -28.15 0.79
C VAL A 58 9.87 -28.59 2.21
N GLY A 59 10.09 -27.72 3.21
CA GLY A 59 9.78 -27.99 4.61
C GLY A 59 10.52 -27.04 5.54
N ALA A 60 9.87 -26.64 6.65
CA ALA A 60 10.27 -25.57 7.58
C ALA A 60 10.24 -24.14 6.98
N SER A 61 9.61 -23.12 7.57
CA SER A 61 8.82 -23.06 8.83
C SER A 61 7.72 -22.00 8.76
N VAL A 62 6.49 -22.34 9.20
CA VAL A 62 5.42 -21.39 9.56
C VAL A 62 4.60 -22.00 10.72
N ALA A 63 4.85 -21.58 11.97
CA ALA A 63 4.08 -22.04 13.15
C ALA A 63 4.32 -21.18 14.42
N ALA A 64 3.80 -19.95 14.46
CA ALA A 64 3.65 -19.07 15.64
C ALA A 64 2.96 -17.76 15.20
N VAL A 65 2.00 -17.12 15.88
CA VAL A 65 1.19 -17.45 17.08
C VAL A 65 -0.27 -17.08 16.77
N GLY A 66 -1.27 -17.74 17.37
CA GLY A 66 -2.66 -17.29 17.26
C GLY A 66 -3.62 -17.91 18.28
N GLY A 67 -4.29 -17.05 19.07
CA GLY A 67 -5.53 -17.38 19.79
C GLY A 67 -5.39 -17.89 21.23
N VAL A 68 -5.51 -16.98 22.22
CA VAL A 68 -5.91 -17.34 23.59
C VAL A 68 -7.44 -17.38 23.66
N GLY A 69 -8.02 -18.54 23.99
CA GLY A 69 -9.47 -18.74 24.04
C GLY A 69 -10.07 -18.58 25.44
N VAL A 70 -11.21 -17.88 25.55
CA VAL A 70 -11.98 -17.79 26.80
C VAL A 70 -12.62 -19.14 27.12
N SER A 71 -12.46 -19.62 28.36
CA SER A 71 -12.96 -20.92 28.80
C SER A 71 -14.33 -20.83 29.51
N PHE A 72 -15.23 -21.77 29.20
CA PHE A 72 -16.39 -22.08 30.03
C PHE A 72 -16.49 -23.60 30.27
N ALA A 73 -16.74 -23.99 31.51
CA ALA A 73 -16.53 -25.37 31.97
C ALA A 73 -17.78 -26.27 31.87
N ARG A 74 -17.57 -27.58 31.68
CA ARG A 74 -18.50 -28.64 32.12
C ARG A 74 -17.75 -29.89 32.60
N ARG A 75 -18.46 -30.77 33.34
CA ARG A 75 -17.88 -31.67 34.34
C ARG A 75 -17.65 -33.12 33.86
N ALA A 76 -16.47 -33.65 34.22
CA ALA A 76 -16.19 -34.98 34.80
C ALA A 76 -16.50 -36.28 34.02
N ILE A 77 -15.63 -37.29 34.23
CA ILE A 77 -16.02 -38.59 34.82
C ILE A 77 -14.80 -39.33 35.45
N LYS A 78 -15.11 -40.16 36.46
CA LYS A 78 -14.30 -41.12 37.25
C LYS A 78 -13.51 -42.17 36.40
N ALA A 79 -12.52 -42.95 36.90
CA ALA A 79 -11.71 -43.00 38.15
C ALA A 79 -10.72 -44.20 38.12
N LYS A 80 -9.87 -44.35 39.16
CA LYS A 80 -9.06 -45.55 39.56
C LYS A 80 -7.94 -45.95 38.59
N GLN A 81 -6.89 -46.70 38.94
CA GLN A 81 -6.23 -47.17 40.20
C GLN A 81 -4.70 -47.29 39.85
N GLN A 82 -3.68 -47.47 40.71
CA GLN A 82 -3.50 -48.26 41.93
C GLN A 82 -2.15 -47.85 42.62
N ARG A 83 -1.85 -48.33 43.86
CA ARG A 83 -0.52 -48.21 44.52
C ARG A 83 0.17 -49.58 44.61
N VAL A 84 1.50 -49.64 44.47
CA VAL A 84 2.44 -50.64 45.07
C VAL A 84 3.76 -49.92 45.48
N SER A 85 4.65 -50.58 46.23
CA SER A 85 5.69 -50.00 47.10
C SER A 85 7.16 -50.10 46.63
N THR A 86 8.04 -49.45 47.43
CA THR A 86 9.53 -49.50 47.51
C THR A 86 10.04 -50.92 47.98
N PRO A 87 11.36 -51.24 48.20
CA PRO A 87 12.54 -50.36 48.50
C PRO A 87 14.01 -50.80 48.14
N LYS A 88 14.99 -49.96 48.57
CA LYS A 88 16.27 -50.28 49.30
C LYS A 88 17.67 -50.33 48.60
N GLN A 89 18.69 -50.05 49.45
CA GLN A 89 20.16 -50.31 49.41
C GLN A 89 21.10 -49.47 48.50
N GLN A 90 22.45 -49.42 48.72
CA GLN A 90 23.25 -49.05 49.92
C GLN A 90 24.79 -49.00 49.64
N ARG A 91 25.54 -48.14 50.37
CA ARG A 91 27.03 -48.18 50.62
C ARG A 91 27.97 -47.94 49.39
N SER A 92 29.29 -47.64 49.49
CA SER A 92 30.27 -47.65 50.61
C SER A 92 31.56 -46.79 50.39
N HIS A 93 32.13 -46.25 51.49
CA HIS A 93 33.58 -46.05 51.86
C HIS A 93 34.58 -45.29 50.92
N LEU A 94 35.30 -44.19 51.29
CA LEU A 94 36.35 -43.88 52.32
C LEU A 94 37.82 -44.21 51.88
N PRO A 95 38.92 -43.59 52.44
CA PRO A 95 39.25 -42.16 52.68
C PRO A 95 40.78 -41.81 52.46
N SER A 96 41.30 -40.75 53.13
CA SER A 96 42.73 -40.42 53.46
C SER A 96 43.61 -39.64 52.44
N SER A 97 44.68 -38.89 52.77
CA SER A 97 45.07 -38.09 53.99
C SER A 97 46.41 -37.30 53.83
N SER A 98 46.56 -36.13 54.48
CA SER A 98 47.85 -35.49 54.98
C SER A 98 49.01 -35.16 54.00
N THR A 99 50.06 -34.34 54.27
CA THR A 99 50.36 -33.15 55.13
C THR A 99 51.70 -32.52 54.60
N VAL A 100 52.14 -31.33 55.07
CA VAL A 100 53.24 -30.50 54.46
C VAL A 100 54.45 -30.25 55.39
N GLY A 101 55.67 -30.15 54.82
CA GLY A 101 56.86 -29.43 55.36
C GLY A 101 58.21 -29.96 54.80
N SER A 102 59.39 -29.31 54.91
CA SER A 102 59.76 -27.88 55.05
C SER A 102 61.30 -27.70 55.27
N SER A 103 62.05 -26.95 54.44
CA SER A 103 63.39 -26.36 54.76
C SER A 103 64.02 -25.51 53.63
N THR A 104 65.12 -24.78 53.94
CA THR A 104 65.94 -23.83 53.13
C THR A 104 67.43 -24.31 53.08
N PRO A 105 68.46 -23.61 52.51
CA PRO A 105 68.54 -22.32 51.80
C PRO A 105 69.27 -22.40 50.42
N SER A 106 70.33 -21.61 50.15
CA SER A 106 70.66 -21.07 48.80
C SER A 106 72.05 -21.38 48.19
N PHE A 107 72.05 -21.63 46.87
CA PHE A 107 72.99 -21.17 45.81
C PHE A 107 74.49 -21.56 45.82
N VAL A 108 74.94 -22.28 44.77
CA VAL A 108 76.08 -21.98 43.85
C VAL A 108 76.09 -23.03 42.70
N GLU A 109 76.35 -22.57 41.46
CA GLU A 109 76.83 -23.22 40.20
C GLU A 109 76.61 -24.74 39.89
N SER A 110 76.38 -25.18 38.63
CA SER A 110 76.05 -24.47 37.36
C SER A 110 75.54 -25.43 36.25
N GLY A 111 74.49 -25.03 35.52
CA GLY A 111 74.26 -25.32 34.09
C GLY A 111 73.78 -26.72 33.62
N ILE A 112 72.45 -26.93 33.45
CA ILE A 112 71.84 -27.87 32.48
C ILE A 112 70.32 -27.62 32.27
N LYS A 113 69.77 -28.20 31.18
CA LYS A 113 68.40 -28.14 30.58
C LYS A 113 67.14 -28.05 31.49
N GLY A 114 66.25 -27.08 31.20
CA GLY A 114 64.86 -27.26 30.69
C GLY A 114 63.64 -27.63 31.59
N GLY A 115 62.51 -26.88 31.44
CA GLY A 115 61.12 -27.44 31.47
C GLY A 115 60.10 -26.99 32.55
N LYS A 116 59.06 -26.23 32.12
CA LYS A 116 57.64 -26.09 32.63
C LYS A 116 57.26 -25.84 34.13
N SER A 117 56.39 -24.83 34.31
CA SER A 117 55.23 -24.66 35.25
C SER A 117 55.38 -24.26 36.75
N ASP A 118 54.32 -23.58 37.25
CA ASP A 118 54.09 -22.85 38.54
C ASP A 118 53.78 -23.78 39.76
N PRO A 119 53.38 -23.39 41.04
CA PRO A 119 52.55 -22.22 41.46
C PRO A 119 52.60 -21.67 42.95
N LYS A 120 51.76 -20.64 43.23
CA LYS A 120 50.87 -20.34 44.42
C LYS A 120 51.34 -20.23 45.91
N ILE A 121 50.69 -19.28 46.62
CA ILE A 121 50.24 -19.26 48.05
C ILE A 121 49.16 -18.12 48.18
N ALA A 122 48.31 -17.85 49.20
CA ALA A 122 48.18 -18.19 50.64
C ALA A 122 46.73 -18.62 51.07
N ARG A 123 46.12 -18.01 52.12
CA ARG A 123 44.80 -18.38 52.75
C ARG A 123 44.07 -17.24 53.50
N GLY A 124 42.75 -17.41 53.71
CA GLY A 124 41.90 -16.80 54.76
C GLY A 124 40.64 -17.67 55.01
N THR A 125 40.02 -17.65 56.20
CA THR A 125 38.98 -18.63 56.60
C THR A 125 37.93 -18.10 57.60
N THR A 126 36.66 -18.51 57.47
CA THR A 126 35.68 -18.82 58.57
C THR A 126 34.41 -19.47 57.98
N THR A 127 33.67 -20.25 58.78
CA THR A 127 32.53 -21.09 58.38
C THR A 127 31.27 -20.75 59.18
N MET A 128 30.07 -20.84 58.58
CA MET A 128 28.81 -21.18 59.27
C MET A 128 27.78 -21.79 58.27
N ALA A 129 26.74 -22.45 58.77
CA ALA A 129 25.86 -23.36 58.01
C ALA A 129 24.43 -22.82 57.75
N PRO A 130 23.70 -23.34 56.73
CA PRO A 130 22.37 -22.86 56.33
C PRO A 130 21.20 -23.64 56.97
N PRO A 131 19.96 -23.09 56.91
CA PRO A 131 18.73 -23.88 57.00
C PRO A 131 17.68 -23.61 55.90
N SER A 132 16.77 -24.57 55.77
CA SER A 132 15.38 -24.48 55.25
C SER A 132 15.10 -23.90 53.84
N SER A 133 14.62 -24.78 52.97
CA SER A 133 13.72 -24.47 51.85
C SER A 133 12.25 -24.43 52.28
N THR A 134 11.45 -23.58 51.62
CA THR A 134 9.98 -23.71 51.52
C THR A 134 9.55 -23.42 50.09
N GLU A 135 8.43 -24.03 49.66
CA GLU A 135 7.97 -24.08 48.27
C GLU A 135 7.07 -22.88 47.90
N ALA A 136 6.94 -22.62 46.58
CA ALA A 136 5.84 -21.95 45.86
C ALA A 136 5.24 -20.62 46.44
N ASP A 137 4.98 -19.58 45.65
CA ASP A 137 4.33 -19.62 44.33
C ASP A 137 4.44 -18.25 43.62
N GLY A 138 4.18 -18.22 42.30
CA GLY A 138 3.52 -17.06 41.66
C GLY A 138 4.29 -16.08 40.74
N SER A 139 3.49 -15.53 39.81
CA SER A 139 3.66 -14.37 38.90
C SER A 139 4.74 -14.38 37.81
N GLY A 140 4.41 -13.72 36.69
CA GLY A 140 5.39 -13.10 35.79
C GLY A 140 5.90 -13.95 34.62
N GLU A 141 5.02 -14.32 33.67
CA GLU A 141 5.48 -14.43 32.28
C GLU A 141 5.55 -12.99 31.72
N GLU A 142 6.62 -12.28 32.08
CA GLU A 142 6.86 -10.92 31.57
C GLU A 142 7.14 -11.00 30.08
N ALA A 143 6.30 -10.33 29.27
CA ALA A 143 6.64 -10.09 27.88
C ALA A 143 7.92 -9.26 27.83
N GLU A 144 8.96 -9.75 27.16
CA GLU A 144 10.20 -9.01 26.92
C GLU A 144 9.87 -7.72 26.16
N LYS A 145 9.73 -6.61 26.89
CA LYS A 145 9.89 -5.28 26.31
C LYS A 145 11.28 -5.22 25.71
N GLU A 146 11.38 -4.79 24.46
CA GLU A 146 12.63 -4.22 23.95
C GLU A 146 13.10 -3.16 24.97
N PRO A 147 14.40 -3.15 25.34
CA PRO A 147 14.88 -2.25 26.37
C PRO A 147 14.56 -0.82 25.98
N GLU A 148 13.84 -0.09 26.85
CA GLU A 148 13.60 1.34 26.65
C GLU A 148 14.94 2.05 26.77
N GLU A 149 15.58 2.32 25.62
CA GLU A 149 16.75 3.19 25.53
C GLU A 149 16.45 4.50 26.26
N VAL A 150 17.18 4.72 27.35
CA VAL A 150 17.07 5.93 28.15
C VAL A 150 17.87 7.02 27.46
N PHE A 151 17.18 7.85 26.69
CA PHE A 151 17.75 9.05 26.08
C PHE A 151 17.86 10.15 27.15
N ASP A 152 19.08 10.62 27.44
CA ASP A 152 19.28 11.85 28.19
C ASP A 152 18.67 13.02 27.40
N VAL A 153 17.52 13.52 27.87
CA VAL A 153 16.80 14.64 27.24
C VAL A 153 17.46 15.94 27.68
N GLU A 154 18.18 16.60 26.78
CA GLU A 154 18.74 17.92 27.07
C GLU A 154 17.65 18.99 26.95
N PRO A 155 17.60 19.99 27.84
CA PRO A 155 16.53 21.00 27.80
C PRO A 155 16.64 21.85 26.53
N VAL A 156 15.53 21.96 25.81
CA VAL A 156 15.37 22.82 24.63
C VAL A 156 15.61 24.28 25.01
N VAL A 157 16.31 25.03 24.16
CA VAL A 157 16.46 26.48 24.33
C VAL A 157 15.17 27.17 23.88
N GLU A 158 14.30 27.48 24.83
CA GLU A 158 12.97 28.06 24.57
C GLU A 158 13.01 29.49 24.02
N LEU A 159 12.05 29.80 23.15
CA LEU A 159 11.84 31.13 22.58
C LEU A 159 10.80 31.90 23.40
N ASP A 160 11.17 33.10 23.84
CA ASP A 160 10.23 33.99 24.56
C ASP A 160 9.18 34.60 23.61
N GLU A 161 8.03 33.93 23.51
CA GLU A 161 6.89 34.35 22.69
C GLU A 161 6.33 35.74 23.07
N SER A 162 6.64 36.28 24.26
CA SER A 162 6.25 37.66 24.61
C SER A 162 7.01 38.70 23.80
N LYS A 163 8.23 38.38 23.33
CA LYS A 163 9.08 39.26 22.51
C LYS A 163 8.76 39.21 21.02
N LEU A 164 7.99 38.22 20.55
CA LEU A 164 7.56 38.13 19.16
C LEU A 164 6.61 39.29 18.82
N SER A 165 6.89 39.97 17.71
CA SER A 165 6.04 41.02 17.15
C SER A 165 4.69 40.48 16.65
N GLU A 166 3.72 41.38 16.50
CA GLU A 166 2.40 41.07 15.95
C GLU A 166 2.50 40.49 14.52
N GLY A 167 3.39 41.03 13.68
CA GLY A 167 3.63 40.50 12.33
C GLY A 167 4.19 39.07 12.31
N GLN A 168 5.10 38.73 13.23
CA GLN A 168 5.62 37.35 13.36
C GLN A 168 4.54 36.36 13.83
N LYS A 169 3.58 36.82 14.66
CA LYS A 169 2.45 36.02 15.15
C LYS A 169 1.36 35.84 14.09
N GLU A 170 1.07 36.89 13.33
CA GLU A 170 0.04 36.90 12.28
C GLU A 170 0.50 36.34 10.93
N HIS A 171 1.77 35.97 10.80
CA HIS A 171 2.37 35.41 9.57
C HIS A 171 1.64 34.14 9.09
N PRO A 172 1.45 33.90 7.77
CA PRO A 172 0.70 32.74 7.28
C PRO A 172 1.24 31.39 7.79
N TYR A 173 2.56 31.21 7.75
CA TYR A 173 3.20 30.02 8.34
C TYR A 173 3.04 29.93 9.86
N ALA A 174 3.00 31.06 10.59
CA ALA A 174 2.78 31.06 12.04
C ALA A 174 1.34 30.68 12.41
N LYS A 175 0.36 31.00 11.54
CA LYS A 175 -1.02 30.53 11.66
C LYS A 175 -1.17 29.04 11.35
N LEU A 176 -0.42 28.52 10.38
CA LEU A 176 -0.47 27.11 9.97
C LEU A 176 0.27 26.17 10.96
N LEU A 177 1.47 26.54 11.39
CA LEU A 177 2.38 25.69 12.17
C LEU A 177 2.46 26.09 13.65
N GLY A 178 2.04 27.31 13.99
CA GLY A 178 2.31 27.95 15.28
C GLY A 178 3.51 28.91 15.21
N PRO A 179 3.71 29.75 16.25
CA PRO A 179 4.67 30.86 16.21
C PRO A 179 6.14 30.43 16.25
N LYS A 180 6.42 29.15 16.56
CA LYS A 180 7.78 28.62 16.70
C LYS A 180 7.98 27.24 16.10
N LEU A 181 9.19 27.01 15.60
CA LEU A 181 9.74 25.72 15.16
C LEU A 181 10.99 25.38 15.97
N VAL A 182 11.45 24.13 15.92
CA VAL A 182 12.72 23.69 16.52
C VAL A 182 13.74 23.26 15.47
N LYS A 183 15.02 23.42 15.78
CA LYS A 183 16.15 22.88 15.00
C LYS A 183 17.30 22.51 15.93
N TYR A 184 18.09 21.51 15.56
CA TYR A 184 19.28 21.13 16.32
C TYR A 184 20.45 22.09 16.02
N ASP A 185 21.04 22.67 17.06
CA ASP A 185 22.28 23.46 16.96
C ASP A 185 23.46 22.63 17.46
N SER A 186 24.30 22.18 16.53
CA SER A 186 25.50 21.39 16.80
C SER A 186 26.58 22.13 17.60
N LYS A 187 26.50 23.47 17.74
CA LYS A 187 27.38 24.25 18.63
C LYS A 187 26.90 24.25 20.08
N GLN A 188 25.60 24.12 20.30
CA GLN A 188 24.98 24.10 21.63
C GLN A 188 24.67 22.67 22.12
N GLY A 189 24.69 21.68 21.23
CA GLY A 189 24.39 20.27 21.52
C GLY A 189 22.89 19.96 21.64
N LYS A 190 22.02 20.93 21.31
CA LYS A 190 20.62 20.98 21.75
C LYS A 190 19.66 21.41 20.65
N LEU A 191 18.37 21.14 20.85
CA LEU A 191 17.32 21.83 20.11
C LEU A 191 17.21 23.30 20.58
N VAL A 192 16.99 24.18 19.61
CA VAL A 192 16.74 25.61 19.81
C VAL A 192 15.41 25.95 19.15
N GLU A 193 14.55 26.68 19.86
CA GLU A 193 13.32 27.24 19.30
C GLU A 193 13.61 28.52 18.49
N VAL A 194 12.97 28.64 17.34
CA VAL A 194 13.09 29.79 16.42
C VAL A 194 11.71 30.27 16.00
N ALA A 195 11.57 31.57 15.72
CA ALA A 195 10.33 32.14 15.23
C ALA A 195 10.00 31.58 13.84
N THR A 196 8.77 31.09 13.64
CA THR A 196 8.36 30.46 12.37
C THR A 196 8.43 31.43 11.19
N ALA A 197 8.10 32.71 11.40
CA ALA A 197 8.19 33.74 10.38
C ALA A 197 9.64 33.96 9.92
N ASP A 198 10.55 34.22 10.86
CA ASP A 198 11.96 34.55 10.60
C ASP A 198 12.73 33.46 9.83
N VAL A 199 12.24 32.22 9.82
CA VAL A 199 12.84 31.09 9.10
C VAL A 199 12.08 30.61 7.87
N LEU A 200 10.81 31.00 7.67
CA LEU A 200 9.99 30.57 6.50
C LEU A 200 9.47 31.72 5.62
N ASP A 201 9.59 32.99 6.02
CA ASP A 201 9.24 34.14 5.17
C ASP A 201 10.03 34.12 3.85
N GLY A 202 9.34 34.41 2.75
CA GLY A 202 9.89 34.36 1.39
C GLY A 202 10.38 32.97 0.93
N LYS A 203 9.92 31.87 1.56
CA LYS A 203 10.30 30.48 1.19
C LYS A 203 9.14 29.59 0.78
N VAL A 204 9.39 28.75 -0.21
CA VAL A 204 8.60 27.56 -0.53
C VAL A 204 9.00 26.46 0.45
N THR A 205 8.03 25.85 1.13
CA THR A 205 8.30 24.86 2.18
C THR A 205 7.66 23.51 1.87
N SER A 206 8.43 22.43 2.03
CA SER A 206 7.90 21.07 2.09
C SER A 206 7.55 20.70 3.54
N LEU A 207 6.26 20.55 3.83
CA LEU A 207 5.77 19.97 5.07
C LEU A 207 5.88 18.44 4.97
N PHE A 208 6.93 17.85 5.56
CA PHE A 208 7.22 16.42 5.44
C PHE A 208 6.59 15.63 6.60
N PHE A 209 5.51 14.92 6.31
CA PHE A 209 4.73 14.10 7.24
C PHE A 209 5.32 12.70 7.35
N HIS A 210 5.68 12.31 8.58
CA HIS A 210 6.47 11.11 8.82
C HIS A 210 6.27 10.54 10.23
N ALA A 211 6.78 9.34 10.50
CA ALA A 211 6.81 8.73 11.83
C ALA A 211 7.96 7.73 11.92
N GLN A 212 8.66 7.66 13.05
CA GLN A 212 9.92 6.90 13.16
C GLN A 212 9.77 5.40 12.91
N GLN A 213 8.60 4.80 13.19
CA GLN A 213 8.35 3.38 12.86
C GLN A 213 8.33 3.13 11.34
N VAL A 214 8.14 4.16 10.51
CA VAL A 214 8.09 4.05 9.05
C VAL A 214 9.49 3.79 8.49
N GLU A 215 10.55 4.53 8.90
CA GLU A 215 11.93 4.19 8.47
C GLU A 215 12.31 2.78 8.91
N GLN A 216 12.04 2.42 10.18
CA GLN A 216 12.34 1.07 10.67
C GLN A 216 11.61 -0.02 9.87
N MET A 217 10.39 0.25 9.39
CA MET A 217 9.65 -0.65 8.52
C MET A 217 10.25 -0.68 7.10
N LEU A 218 10.60 0.49 6.53
CA LEU A 218 11.21 0.60 5.21
C LEU A 218 12.57 -0.13 5.16
N GLU A 219 13.46 0.13 6.12
CA GLU A 219 14.76 -0.57 6.23
C GLU A 219 14.58 -2.08 6.39
N LYS A 220 13.63 -2.54 7.22
CA LYS A 220 13.30 -3.98 7.37
C LYS A 220 12.75 -4.60 6.07
N MET A 221 12.04 -3.83 5.24
CA MET A 221 11.57 -4.27 3.92
C MET A 221 12.63 -4.14 2.80
N LYS A 222 13.81 -3.56 3.09
CA LYS A 222 14.80 -3.09 2.09
C LYS A 222 14.22 -2.07 1.10
N ALA A 223 13.13 -1.42 1.48
CA ALA A 223 12.57 -0.27 0.80
C ALA A 223 13.59 0.89 0.88
N GLY A 224 13.83 1.56 -0.25
CA GLY A 224 14.88 2.56 -0.40
C GLY A 224 14.79 3.68 0.62
N LYS A 225 15.94 4.16 1.08
CA LYS A 225 16.03 5.11 2.18
C LYS A 225 15.46 6.47 1.79
N VAL A 226 14.29 6.78 2.33
CA VAL A 226 13.52 7.99 2.01
C VAL A 226 14.22 9.26 2.46
N LEU A 227 14.78 9.27 3.66
CA LEU A 227 15.42 10.46 4.23
C LEU A 227 16.68 10.90 3.46
N PRO A 228 17.61 10.01 3.03
CA PRO A 228 18.68 10.35 2.10
C PRO A 228 18.21 11.02 0.81
N GLY A 229 17.19 10.50 0.12
CA GLY A 229 16.65 11.13 -1.09
C GLY A 229 16.11 12.54 -0.83
N LEU A 230 15.39 12.75 0.28
CA LEU A 230 14.90 14.07 0.67
C LEU A 230 16.04 15.02 1.09
N LYS A 231 17.09 14.52 1.75
CA LYS A 231 18.31 15.29 2.10
C LYS A 231 19.09 15.72 0.86
N GLU A 232 19.18 14.84 -0.14
CA GLU A 232 19.82 15.10 -1.43
C GLU A 232 19.06 16.19 -2.20
N VAL A 233 17.74 16.03 -2.40
CA VAL A 233 16.89 17.05 -3.03
C VAL A 233 16.97 18.40 -2.31
N TYR A 234 16.93 18.40 -0.98
CA TYR A 234 17.10 19.61 -0.18
C TYR A 234 18.48 20.25 -0.43
N ALA A 235 19.56 19.49 -0.38
CA ALA A 235 20.91 20.00 -0.64
C ALA A 235 21.05 20.57 -2.06
N GLU A 236 20.51 19.89 -3.08
CA GLU A 236 20.48 20.35 -4.47
C GLU A 236 19.74 21.69 -4.61
N GLN A 237 18.52 21.83 -4.07
CA GLN A 237 17.77 23.09 -4.17
C GLN A 237 18.47 24.24 -3.45
N ARG A 238 19.01 23.98 -2.24
CA ARG A 238 19.77 24.99 -1.50
C ARG A 238 21.06 25.39 -2.24
N ALA A 239 21.72 24.47 -2.95
CA ALA A 239 22.91 24.75 -3.78
C ALA A 239 22.57 25.49 -5.09
N LYS A 240 21.41 25.20 -5.70
CA LYS A 240 20.85 25.95 -6.84
C LYS A 240 20.40 27.38 -6.47
N GLY A 241 20.42 27.74 -5.18
CA GLY A 241 20.04 29.05 -4.69
C GLY A 241 18.53 29.24 -4.49
N ASN A 242 17.73 28.18 -4.59
CA ASN A 242 16.29 28.23 -4.42
C ASN A 242 15.92 28.49 -2.95
N ASN A 243 14.89 29.31 -2.72
CA ASN A 243 14.31 29.59 -1.40
C ASN A 243 13.45 28.39 -0.91
N PHE A 244 14.03 27.20 -0.89
CA PHE A 244 13.42 25.98 -0.38
C PHE A 244 13.70 25.79 1.11
N GLU A 245 12.73 25.28 1.85
CA GLU A 245 12.87 24.79 3.23
C GLU A 245 12.08 23.50 3.43
N VAL A 246 12.46 22.72 4.45
CA VAL A 246 11.66 21.57 4.91
C VAL A 246 11.23 21.82 6.35
N VAL A 247 9.98 21.47 6.67
CA VAL A 247 9.50 21.37 8.05
C VAL A 247 9.08 19.93 8.30
N PHE A 248 9.75 19.31 9.27
CA PHE A 248 9.50 17.94 9.69
C PHE A 248 8.27 17.86 10.61
N MET A 249 7.26 17.12 10.14
CA MET A 249 5.95 16.94 10.77
C MET A 249 5.84 15.50 11.29
N SER A 250 6.46 15.22 12.46
CA SER A 250 6.34 13.91 13.11
C SER A 250 5.33 13.95 14.26
N LEU A 251 4.47 12.95 14.35
CA LEU A 251 3.71 12.69 15.57
C LEU A 251 4.64 12.15 16.68
N PRO A 252 4.37 12.45 17.97
CA PRO A 252 5.13 11.89 19.08
C PRO A 252 4.95 10.37 19.20
N ASP A 253 6.06 9.62 19.32
CA ASP A 253 6.05 8.17 19.59
C ASP A 253 5.97 7.84 21.10
N GLY A 254 6.37 8.79 21.95
CA GLY A 254 6.32 8.70 23.41
C GLY A 254 7.56 9.23 24.14
N GLN A 255 8.69 9.45 23.46
CA GLN A 255 9.95 9.86 24.11
C GLN A 255 10.59 11.08 23.43
N GLU A 256 10.67 12.23 24.13
CA GLU A 256 11.25 13.45 23.55
C GLU A 256 12.72 13.27 23.16
N GLY A 257 13.51 12.54 23.96
CA GLY A 257 14.91 12.27 23.68
C GLY A 257 15.16 11.52 22.36
N ARG A 258 14.20 10.70 21.89
CA ARG A 258 14.26 10.08 20.56
C ARG A 258 14.14 11.10 19.44
N PHE A 259 13.19 12.03 19.58
CA PHE A 259 13.01 13.14 18.65
C PHE A 259 14.25 14.06 18.64
N GLN A 260 14.81 14.37 19.81
CA GLN A 260 16.06 15.13 19.89
C GLN A 260 17.24 14.40 19.22
N ALA A 261 17.40 13.09 19.44
CA ALA A 261 18.45 12.27 18.82
C ALA A 261 18.29 12.19 17.29
N TYR A 262 17.07 11.96 16.80
CA TYR A 262 16.75 11.91 15.37
C TYR A 262 17.02 13.25 14.66
N MET A 263 16.74 14.37 15.32
CA MET A 263 16.98 15.71 14.77
C MET A 263 18.47 16.09 14.65
N LYS A 264 19.40 15.34 15.26
CA LYS A 264 20.85 15.64 15.18
C LYS A 264 21.39 15.56 13.75
N ASP A 265 20.87 14.64 12.95
CA ASP A 265 21.30 14.38 11.58
C ASP A 265 20.48 15.13 10.51
N MET A 266 19.54 16.00 10.92
CA MET A 266 18.59 16.64 10.01
C MET A 266 18.96 18.10 9.69
N PRO A 267 19.05 18.49 8.41
CA PRO A 267 19.51 19.83 8.02
C PRO A 267 18.42 20.91 8.12
N TRP A 268 17.17 20.51 8.40
CA TRP A 268 15.94 21.31 8.29
C TRP A 268 15.29 21.58 9.66
N TYR A 269 14.14 22.24 9.66
CA TYR A 269 13.37 22.56 10.87
C TYR A 269 12.33 21.47 11.17
N ALA A 270 11.78 21.46 12.39
CA ALA A 270 10.70 20.58 12.80
C ALA A 270 9.64 21.30 13.63
N MET A 271 8.43 20.74 13.65
CA MET A 271 7.42 21.11 14.65
C MET A 271 7.92 20.76 16.06
N PRO A 272 7.65 21.59 17.08
CA PRO A 272 7.96 21.25 18.48
C PRO A 272 7.25 19.96 18.90
N PHE A 273 7.94 19.07 19.61
CA PHE A 273 7.41 17.76 20.06
C PHE A 273 6.10 17.86 20.86
N ASN A 274 5.96 18.94 21.64
CA ASN A 274 4.76 19.22 22.43
C ASN A 274 3.57 19.78 21.62
N ALA A 275 3.74 20.20 20.36
CA ALA A 275 2.71 20.79 19.50
C ALA A 275 1.72 19.75 18.92
N THR A 276 1.38 18.73 19.71
CA THR A 276 0.69 17.50 19.28
C THR A 276 -0.70 17.76 18.68
N GLU A 277 -1.42 18.76 19.18
CA GLU A 277 -2.76 19.10 18.66
C GLU A 277 -2.66 19.73 17.26
N ARG A 278 -1.80 20.76 17.09
CA ARG A 278 -1.51 21.35 15.76
C ARG A 278 -1.02 20.31 14.75
N LEU A 279 -0.17 19.37 15.18
CA LEU A 279 0.25 18.24 14.34
C LEU A 279 -0.95 17.39 13.89
N ARG A 280 -1.83 16.95 14.80
CA ARG A 280 -3.03 16.17 14.44
C ARG A 280 -3.96 16.95 13.51
N ASP A 281 -4.15 18.25 13.75
CA ASP A 281 -4.98 19.10 12.91
C ASP A 281 -4.37 19.31 11.52
N ALA A 282 -3.05 19.45 11.39
CA ALA A 282 -2.35 19.50 10.10
C ALA A 282 -2.50 18.18 9.32
N TYR A 283 -2.25 17.02 9.96
CA TYR A 283 -2.47 15.70 9.34
C TYR A 283 -3.91 15.54 8.82
N LYS A 284 -4.89 16.05 9.57
CA LYS A 284 -6.32 16.02 9.20
C LYS A 284 -6.65 17.01 8.08
N ALA A 285 -6.14 18.24 8.13
CA ALA A 285 -6.40 19.30 7.16
C ALA A 285 -5.83 18.92 5.77
N PHE A 286 -4.60 18.41 5.74
CA PHE A 286 -3.94 17.91 4.54
C PHE A 286 -4.32 16.47 4.17
N LYS A 287 -5.33 15.88 4.85
CA LYS A 287 -5.90 14.54 4.55
C LYS A 287 -4.84 13.43 4.47
N ILE A 288 -3.79 13.49 5.28
CA ILE A 288 -2.64 12.57 5.21
C ILE A 288 -3.07 11.15 5.61
N GLN A 289 -3.30 10.27 4.63
CA GLN A 289 -3.71 8.88 4.84
C GLN A 289 -2.53 7.90 4.92
N ASN A 290 -1.47 8.16 4.15
CA ASN A 290 -0.29 7.30 4.03
C ASN A 290 0.96 8.05 4.50
N LEU A 291 1.98 7.31 4.94
CA LEU A 291 3.29 7.83 5.31
C LEU A 291 4.39 7.00 4.63
N PRO A 292 5.53 7.61 4.24
CA PRO A 292 5.83 9.04 4.28
C PRO A 292 4.98 9.85 3.27
N ALA A 293 4.78 11.14 3.54
CA ALA A 293 4.10 12.06 2.63
C ALA A 293 4.69 13.47 2.77
N ALA A 294 4.50 14.33 1.77
CA ALA A 294 4.92 15.73 1.85
C ALA A 294 3.99 16.63 1.04
N VAL A 295 3.57 17.72 1.65
CA VAL A 295 2.81 18.79 0.99
C VAL A 295 3.73 19.97 0.78
N VAL A 296 3.87 20.43 -0.47
CA VAL A 296 4.63 21.64 -0.77
C VAL A 296 3.69 22.84 -0.71
N VAL A 297 4.12 23.88 0.01
CA VAL A 297 3.40 25.14 0.18
C VAL A 297 4.24 26.34 -0.28
N ASP A 298 3.57 27.40 -0.75
CA ASP A 298 4.18 28.64 -1.24
C ASP A 298 4.68 29.57 -0.11
N GLU A 299 5.25 30.72 -0.48
CA GLU A 299 5.72 31.74 0.47
C GLU A 299 4.58 32.37 1.31
N GLN A 300 3.31 32.08 1.00
CA GLN A 300 2.12 32.47 1.78
C GLN A 300 1.47 31.25 2.50
N ALA A 301 2.19 30.13 2.59
CA ALA A 301 1.75 28.87 3.19
C ALA A 301 0.47 28.26 2.58
N GLN A 302 0.14 28.59 1.32
CA GLN A 302 -0.94 27.95 0.56
C GLN A 302 -0.41 26.69 -0.16
N VAL A 303 -1.27 25.70 -0.40
CA VAL A 303 -0.88 24.43 -1.02
C VAL A 303 -0.54 24.60 -2.50
N LEU A 304 0.71 24.33 -2.85
CA LEU A 304 1.14 24.16 -4.24
C LEU A 304 0.91 22.73 -4.72
N ASN A 305 1.26 21.72 -3.91
CA ASN A 305 1.12 20.31 -4.31
C ASN A 305 0.93 19.35 -3.11
N GLU A 306 -0.23 18.68 -3.04
CA GLU A 306 -0.52 17.62 -2.04
C GLU A 306 0.34 16.35 -2.28
N LYS A 307 0.82 16.10 -3.50
CA LYS A 307 1.71 14.99 -3.90
C LYS A 307 3.20 15.37 -3.91
N GLY A 308 3.57 16.46 -3.21
CA GLY A 308 4.91 17.06 -3.26
C GLY A 308 6.07 16.08 -3.03
N PHE A 309 5.91 15.10 -2.13
CA PHE A 309 6.92 14.04 -1.89
C PHE A 309 7.32 13.28 -3.15
N THR A 310 6.32 12.84 -3.92
CA THR A 310 6.50 12.13 -5.19
C THR A 310 7.22 13.00 -6.21
N TYR A 311 6.81 14.27 -6.34
CA TYR A 311 7.40 15.20 -7.30
C TYR A 311 8.85 15.52 -6.95
N MET A 312 9.17 15.74 -5.68
CA MET A 312 10.55 15.99 -5.23
C MET A 312 11.51 14.84 -5.60
N LEU A 313 11.08 13.59 -5.48
CA LEU A 313 11.92 12.41 -5.76
C LEU A 313 11.99 12.04 -7.25
N ILE A 314 10.93 12.26 -8.03
CA ILE A 314 10.90 11.92 -9.46
C ILE A 314 11.42 13.08 -10.34
N ASP A 315 11.19 14.32 -9.93
CA ASP A 315 11.43 15.53 -10.72
C ASP A 315 12.22 16.56 -9.92
N LYS A 316 13.48 16.22 -9.58
CA LYS A 316 14.39 17.07 -8.79
C LYS A 316 14.58 18.48 -9.36
N GLU A 317 14.39 18.65 -10.66
CA GLU A 317 14.55 19.92 -11.37
C GLU A 317 13.27 20.78 -11.34
N GLY A 318 12.10 20.17 -11.15
CA GLY A 318 10.79 20.80 -11.27
C GLY A 318 10.36 21.78 -10.17
N PHE A 319 11.27 22.26 -9.31
CA PHE A 319 10.98 23.21 -8.23
C PHE A 319 10.21 24.45 -8.74
N PRO A 320 9.14 24.92 -8.05
CA PRO A 320 8.63 24.50 -6.74
C PRO A 320 7.60 23.35 -6.78
N TRP A 321 7.70 22.46 -7.77
CA TRP A 321 6.91 21.23 -7.90
C TRP A 321 5.39 21.43 -8.00
N HIS A 322 4.97 22.41 -8.80
CA HIS A 322 3.59 22.51 -9.25
C HIS A 322 3.11 21.17 -9.88
N PRO A 323 1.86 20.74 -9.63
CA PRO A 323 1.26 19.60 -10.32
C PRO A 323 1.31 19.80 -11.84
N LYS A 324 1.76 18.77 -12.58
CA LYS A 324 1.85 18.81 -14.04
C LYS A 324 0.62 18.16 -14.67
N THR A 325 0.10 18.75 -15.74
CA THR A 325 -0.96 18.11 -16.53
C THR A 325 -0.39 16.94 -17.34
N LEU A 326 -1.23 15.98 -17.73
CA LEU A 326 -0.79 14.84 -18.55
C LEU A 326 -0.12 15.31 -19.86
N SER A 327 -0.63 16.39 -20.47
CA SER A 327 -0.03 17.08 -21.62
C SER A 327 1.39 17.61 -21.37
N GLN A 328 1.70 18.07 -20.15
CA GLN A 328 3.05 18.50 -19.76
C GLN A 328 3.96 17.31 -19.44
N MET A 329 3.41 16.24 -18.86
CA MET A 329 4.15 15.03 -18.51
C MET A 329 4.54 14.17 -19.73
N LEU A 330 3.83 14.31 -20.85
CA LEU A 330 4.16 13.62 -22.11
C LEU A 330 5.40 14.17 -22.84
N GLY A 331 5.99 15.27 -22.35
CA GLY A 331 7.23 15.84 -22.90
C GLY A 331 7.05 16.51 -24.27
N SER A 332 8.18 16.85 -24.90
CA SER A 332 8.23 17.61 -26.16
C SER A 332 8.48 16.74 -27.40
N THR A 333 8.94 15.50 -27.21
CA THR A 333 9.32 14.57 -28.30
C THR A 333 8.94 13.13 -27.96
N PHE A 334 8.60 12.38 -29.00
CA PHE A 334 8.32 10.95 -28.97
C PHE A 334 9.32 10.23 -29.89
N LEU A 335 9.48 8.93 -29.72
CA LEU A 335 10.26 8.07 -30.60
C LEU A 335 9.34 7.27 -31.54
N SER A 336 9.70 7.25 -32.82
CA SER A 336 9.33 6.22 -33.77
C SER A 336 10.57 5.40 -34.13
N LYS A 337 10.44 4.30 -34.87
CA LYS A 337 11.57 3.41 -35.20
C LYS A 337 12.69 4.12 -35.97
N ASP A 338 12.31 5.03 -36.87
CA ASP A 338 13.23 5.66 -37.82
C ASP A 338 13.54 7.14 -37.49
N ARG A 339 12.79 7.76 -36.56
CA ARG A 339 12.95 9.18 -36.20
C ARG A 339 12.33 9.55 -34.85
N SER A 340 12.82 10.65 -34.28
CA SER A 340 12.06 11.42 -33.28
C SER A 340 10.86 12.13 -33.94
N VAL A 341 9.76 12.23 -33.20
CA VAL A 341 8.48 12.82 -33.61
C VAL A 341 8.12 13.96 -32.64
N PRO A 342 7.97 15.22 -33.10
CA PRO A 342 7.61 16.33 -32.22
C PRO A 342 6.23 16.16 -31.59
N ALA A 343 6.06 16.60 -30.34
CA ALA A 343 4.77 16.53 -29.66
C ALA A 343 3.64 17.27 -30.40
N ALA A 344 3.96 18.28 -31.23
CA ALA A 344 2.98 18.98 -32.08
C ALA A 344 2.43 18.14 -33.26
N GLU A 345 2.98 16.95 -33.54
CA GLU A 345 2.34 15.96 -34.41
C GLU A 345 1.35 15.10 -33.60
N VAL A 346 1.77 14.61 -32.43
CA VAL A 346 0.97 13.73 -31.55
C VAL A 346 -0.19 14.48 -30.89
N ALA A 347 -0.02 15.76 -30.54
CA ALA A 347 -1.04 16.60 -29.92
C ALA A 347 -2.30 16.81 -30.79
N LYS A 348 -2.22 16.52 -32.10
CA LYS A 348 -3.36 16.57 -33.03
C LYS A 348 -4.23 15.31 -32.99
N LYS A 349 -3.78 14.26 -32.28
CA LYS A 349 -4.44 12.95 -32.24
C LYS A 349 -5.71 12.99 -31.41
N LYS A 350 -6.83 12.53 -31.97
CA LYS A 350 -8.11 12.52 -31.26
C LYS A 350 -8.12 11.59 -30.06
N VAL A 351 -7.42 10.45 -30.14
CA VAL A 351 -7.27 9.53 -29.01
C VAL A 351 -5.81 9.13 -28.88
N LEU A 352 -5.26 9.27 -27.67
CA LEU A 352 -3.89 8.89 -27.34
C LEU A 352 -3.93 7.79 -26.29
N ALA A 353 -3.44 6.59 -26.63
CA ALA A 353 -3.43 5.44 -25.73
C ALA A 353 -2.03 5.21 -25.15
N LEU A 354 -1.86 5.48 -23.86
CA LEU A 354 -0.60 5.28 -23.13
C LEU A 354 -0.50 3.81 -22.69
N TYR A 355 0.44 3.09 -23.28
CA TYR A 355 0.66 1.66 -23.08
C TYR A 355 1.82 1.42 -22.13
N PHE A 356 1.51 1.17 -20.86
CA PHE A 356 2.49 0.85 -19.81
C PHE A 356 2.84 -0.62 -19.87
N SER A 357 4.11 -0.92 -20.16
CA SER A 357 4.54 -2.28 -20.50
C SER A 357 6.06 -2.50 -20.32
N ALA A 358 6.53 -3.74 -20.35
CA ALA A 358 7.96 -4.07 -20.36
C ALA A 358 8.25 -5.42 -21.03
N ASN A 359 9.48 -5.59 -21.52
CA ASN A 359 9.98 -6.81 -22.14
C ASN A 359 10.04 -7.98 -21.13
N TRP A 360 10.42 -7.70 -19.88
CA TRP A 360 10.50 -8.70 -18.80
C TRP A 360 9.12 -9.20 -18.32
N CYS A 361 8.04 -8.50 -18.66
CA CYS A 361 6.68 -8.81 -18.22
C CYS A 361 6.02 -9.83 -19.17
N LYS A 362 5.95 -11.11 -18.77
CA LYS A 362 5.29 -12.16 -19.58
C LYS A 362 3.82 -11.83 -19.96
N PRO A 363 2.93 -11.38 -19.04
CA PRO A 363 1.56 -10.99 -19.41
C PRO A 363 1.51 -9.80 -20.39
N CYS A 364 2.58 -9.01 -20.48
CA CYS A 364 2.73 -7.93 -21.44
C CYS A 364 3.06 -8.47 -22.83
N GLN A 365 4.04 -9.39 -22.94
CA GLN A 365 4.36 -10.09 -24.19
C GLN A 365 3.13 -10.80 -24.78
N GLU A 366 2.29 -11.40 -23.95
CA GLU A 366 1.04 -12.08 -24.37
C GLU A 366 -0.09 -11.12 -24.81
N PHE A 367 -0.01 -9.83 -24.41
CA PHE A 367 -1.00 -8.81 -24.74
C PHE A 367 -0.59 -7.96 -25.96
N THR A 368 0.71 -7.64 -26.13
CA THR A 368 1.17 -6.75 -27.22
C THR A 368 0.66 -7.16 -28.61
N PRO A 369 0.70 -8.44 -29.04
CA PRO A 369 0.19 -8.83 -30.37
C PRO A 369 -1.30 -8.55 -30.56
N LYS A 370 -2.10 -8.66 -29.49
CA LYS A 370 -3.54 -8.39 -29.51
C LYS A 370 -3.83 -6.89 -29.58
N LEU A 371 -2.98 -6.08 -28.93
CA LEU A 371 -3.02 -4.62 -29.06
C LEU A 371 -2.59 -4.16 -30.46
N VAL A 372 -1.62 -4.83 -31.10
CA VAL A 372 -1.25 -4.57 -32.52
C VAL A 372 -2.44 -4.84 -33.45
N GLU A 373 -3.06 -6.02 -33.35
CA GLU A 373 -4.22 -6.39 -34.16
C GLU A 373 -5.38 -5.39 -33.99
N ALA A 374 -5.72 -5.03 -32.74
CA ALA A 374 -6.78 -4.06 -32.45
C ALA A 374 -6.44 -2.63 -32.93
N TYR A 375 -5.19 -2.19 -32.78
CA TYR A 375 -4.71 -0.88 -33.25
C TYR A 375 -4.81 -0.77 -34.77
N GLU A 376 -4.39 -1.80 -35.51
CA GLU A 376 -4.48 -1.84 -36.96
C GLU A 376 -5.94 -1.82 -37.43
N LYS A 377 -6.83 -2.62 -36.81
CA LYS A 377 -8.27 -2.62 -37.11
C LYS A 377 -8.94 -1.27 -36.82
N VAL A 378 -8.67 -0.67 -35.66
CA VAL A 378 -9.22 0.65 -35.27
C VAL A 378 -8.76 1.73 -36.25
N ARG A 379 -7.47 1.76 -36.63
CA ARG A 379 -6.97 2.70 -37.63
C ARG A 379 -7.51 2.43 -39.04
N ALA A 380 -7.73 1.18 -39.42
CA ALA A 380 -8.36 0.82 -40.70
C ALA A 380 -9.84 1.28 -40.81
N GLN A 381 -10.53 1.46 -39.68
CA GLN A 381 -11.86 2.09 -39.61
C GLN A 381 -11.81 3.63 -39.77
N GLY A 382 -10.63 4.23 -40.00
CA GLY A 382 -10.45 5.67 -40.09
C GLY A 382 -10.49 6.40 -38.74
N LYS A 383 -10.44 5.68 -37.62
CA LYS A 383 -10.42 6.26 -36.27
C LYS A 383 -9.02 6.77 -35.95
N ASP A 384 -8.90 8.04 -35.57
CA ASP A 384 -7.62 8.68 -35.29
C ASP A 384 -7.10 8.37 -33.88
N LEU A 385 -6.61 7.14 -33.75
CA LEU A 385 -5.84 6.65 -32.61
C LEU A 385 -4.34 6.87 -32.84
N GLU A 386 -3.61 7.15 -31.76
CA GLU A 386 -2.20 6.84 -31.65
C GLU A 386 -1.89 6.11 -30.33
N VAL A 387 -0.92 5.19 -30.35
CA VAL A 387 -0.45 4.51 -29.13
C VAL A 387 0.94 5.04 -28.79
N VAL A 388 1.18 5.27 -27.50
CA VAL A 388 2.50 5.65 -26.97
C VAL A 388 2.91 4.60 -25.94
N PHE A 389 3.98 3.87 -26.25
CA PHE A 389 4.63 2.97 -25.31
C PHE A 389 5.30 3.78 -24.19
N VAL A 390 4.99 3.41 -22.94
CA VAL A 390 5.62 3.92 -21.73
C VAL A 390 6.36 2.74 -21.10
N SER A 391 7.67 2.66 -21.34
CA SER A 391 8.48 1.52 -20.92
C SER A 391 8.71 1.46 -19.42
N MET A 392 8.62 0.26 -18.88
CA MET A 392 9.01 -0.14 -17.52
C MET A 392 10.24 -1.07 -17.51
N ASP A 393 11.00 -1.07 -18.61
CA ASP A 393 12.26 -1.79 -18.75
C ASP A 393 13.40 -1.11 -17.98
N GLU A 394 14.40 -1.92 -17.63
CA GLU A 394 15.53 -1.54 -16.78
C GLU A 394 16.78 -1.14 -17.58
N THR A 395 16.84 -1.53 -18.85
CA THR A 395 17.97 -1.22 -19.73
C THR A 395 17.45 -0.81 -21.11
N GLU A 396 18.22 0.03 -21.81
CA GLU A 396 17.81 0.61 -23.10
C GLU A 396 17.73 -0.47 -24.20
N GLU A 397 18.49 -1.57 -24.08
CA GLU A 397 18.49 -2.70 -25.01
C GLU A 397 17.19 -3.50 -24.89
N LYS A 398 16.76 -3.81 -23.65
CA LYS A 398 15.46 -4.46 -23.38
C LYS A 398 14.30 -3.62 -23.93
N PHE A 399 14.39 -2.30 -23.75
CA PHE A 399 13.46 -1.33 -24.33
C PHE A 399 13.44 -1.39 -25.87
N LYS A 400 14.60 -1.24 -26.52
CA LYS A 400 14.75 -1.27 -27.99
C LYS A 400 14.24 -2.58 -28.59
N GLU A 401 14.64 -3.72 -28.02
CA GLU A 401 14.27 -5.06 -28.49
C GLU A 401 12.75 -5.30 -28.42
N TYR A 402 12.08 -4.74 -27.41
CA TYR A 402 10.63 -4.84 -27.25
C TYR A 402 9.87 -3.81 -28.09
N PHE A 403 10.31 -2.55 -28.14
CA PHE A 403 9.71 -1.50 -28.96
C PHE A 403 9.79 -1.81 -30.46
N ALA A 404 10.85 -2.47 -30.93
CA ALA A 404 10.98 -2.94 -32.31
C ALA A 404 9.82 -3.84 -32.77
N LYS A 405 9.13 -4.51 -31.84
CA LYS A 405 7.97 -5.41 -32.09
C LYS A 405 6.63 -4.65 -32.21
N MET A 406 6.61 -3.33 -31.97
CA MET A 406 5.41 -2.49 -31.93
C MET A 406 5.27 -1.61 -33.19
N PRO A 407 4.07 -1.25 -33.67
CA PRO A 407 3.87 -0.42 -34.86
C PRO A 407 3.73 1.10 -34.57
N TRP A 408 3.78 1.50 -33.30
CA TRP A 408 3.37 2.82 -32.81
C TRP A 408 4.54 3.61 -32.18
N LEU A 409 4.26 4.70 -31.45
CA LEU A 409 5.27 5.58 -30.86
C LEU A 409 5.70 5.15 -29.45
N SER A 410 6.78 5.71 -28.93
CA SER A 410 7.20 5.59 -27.52
C SER A 410 7.55 6.95 -26.94
N LEU A 411 7.54 7.08 -25.60
CA LEU A 411 8.36 8.11 -24.95
C LEU A 411 9.85 7.75 -25.09
N PRO A 412 10.77 8.74 -25.02
CA PRO A 412 12.19 8.49 -24.86
C PRO A 412 12.48 7.60 -23.65
N TYR A 413 13.48 6.73 -23.73
CA TYR A 413 13.84 5.87 -22.60
C TYR A 413 14.56 6.68 -21.51
N GLU A 414 15.31 7.69 -21.93
CA GLU A 414 16.13 8.58 -21.11
C GLU A 414 15.27 9.42 -20.18
N ASP A 415 14.03 9.72 -20.57
CA ASP A 415 13.06 10.50 -19.80
C ASP A 415 12.40 9.65 -18.70
N LYS A 416 13.23 9.22 -17.73
CA LYS A 416 12.80 8.53 -16.50
C LYS A 416 11.72 9.35 -15.75
N THR A 417 11.80 10.68 -15.80
CA THR A 417 10.89 11.62 -15.14
C THR A 417 9.49 11.55 -15.72
N ALA A 418 9.32 11.73 -17.04
CA ALA A 418 8.02 11.60 -17.71
C ALA A 418 7.39 10.22 -17.48
N ARG A 419 8.17 9.15 -17.70
CA ARG A 419 7.69 7.76 -17.52
C ARG A 419 7.17 7.51 -16.11
N SER A 420 7.88 8.01 -15.10
CA SER A 420 7.54 7.77 -13.68
C SER A 420 6.42 8.69 -13.17
N LEU A 421 6.36 9.96 -13.62
CA LEU A 421 5.25 10.86 -13.31
C LEU A 421 3.93 10.36 -13.90
N LEU A 422 3.92 9.98 -15.19
CA LEU A 422 2.73 9.42 -15.85
C LEU A 422 2.23 8.13 -15.19
N MET A 423 3.15 7.23 -14.81
CA MET A 423 2.80 6.01 -14.07
C MET A 423 2.12 6.35 -12.73
N THR A 424 2.57 7.41 -12.06
CA THR A 424 2.09 7.77 -10.72
C THR A 424 0.76 8.52 -10.75
N GLU A 425 0.57 9.49 -11.66
CA GLU A 425 -0.70 10.23 -11.77
C GLU A 425 -1.83 9.39 -12.35
N LEU A 426 -1.54 8.43 -13.23
CA LEU A 426 -2.52 7.49 -13.78
C LEU A 426 -2.72 6.24 -12.90
N GLU A 427 -2.19 6.26 -11.67
CA GLU A 427 -2.27 5.19 -10.66
C GLU A 427 -1.98 3.77 -11.20
N VAL A 428 -0.94 3.63 -12.03
CA VAL A 428 -0.63 2.37 -12.73
C VAL A 428 -0.01 1.35 -11.77
N LYS A 429 -0.86 0.57 -11.12
CA LYS A 429 -0.50 -0.43 -10.09
C LYS A 429 0.04 -1.76 -10.63
N GLY A 430 0.03 -1.97 -11.95
CA GLY A 430 0.47 -3.22 -12.57
C GLY A 430 0.57 -3.16 -14.09
N LEU A 431 1.15 -4.21 -14.69
CA LEU A 431 1.45 -4.29 -16.12
C LEU A 431 0.87 -5.59 -16.74
N PRO A 432 0.45 -5.58 -18.03
CA PRO A 432 0.32 -4.41 -18.89
C PRO A 432 -0.87 -3.54 -18.48
N THR A 433 -0.76 -2.22 -18.65
CA THR A 433 -1.87 -1.27 -18.48
C THR A 433 -1.99 -0.40 -19.73
N LEU A 434 -3.21 -0.04 -20.12
CA LEU A 434 -3.47 0.79 -21.30
C LEU A 434 -4.51 1.86 -20.94
N VAL A 435 -4.06 3.11 -20.87
CA VAL A 435 -4.91 4.27 -20.54
C VAL A 435 -5.20 5.04 -21.82
N LEU A 436 -6.47 5.27 -22.13
CA LEU A 436 -6.88 6.10 -23.27
C LEU A 436 -7.16 7.52 -22.79
N LEU A 437 -6.61 8.49 -23.52
CA LEU A 437 -6.83 9.93 -23.34
C LEU A 437 -7.52 10.53 -24.57
N ASP A 438 -8.32 11.58 -24.38
CA ASP A 438 -9.03 12.31 -25.43
C ASP A 438 -8.18 13.43 -26.07
N GLU A 439 -8.81 14.37 -26.79
CA GLU A 439 -8.14 15.44 -27.55
C GLU A 439 -7.48 16.46 -26.59
N GLU A 440 -8.17 16.74 -25.48
CA GLU A 440 -7.78 17.57 -24.34
C GLU A 440 -6.71 16.92 -23.44
N ARG A 441 -6.58 15.59 -23.52
CA ARG A 441 -5.73 14.68 -22.71
C ARG A 441 -6.28 14.33 -21.32
N GLU A 442 -7.58 14.44 -21.14
CA GLU A 442 -8.28 13.85 -20.00
C GLU A 442 -8.49 12.34 -20.18
N VAL A 443 -8.68 11.61 -19.08
CA VAL A 443 -8.74 10.14 -19.10
C VAL A 443 -10.12 9.63 -19.56
N ILE A 444 -10.16 9.05 -20.76
CA ILE A 444 -11.32 8.30 -21.27
C ILE A 444 -11.50 7.02 -20.44
N THR A 445 -10.45 6.21 -20.32
CA THR A 445 -10.47 4.99 -19.51
C THR A 445 -9.07 4.47 -19.19
N SER A 446 -8.86 4.01 -17.95
CA SER A 446 -7.65 3.28 -17.54
C SER A 446 -7.69 1.78 -17.85
N LYS A 447 -8.82 1.26 -18.35
CA LYS A 447 -9.06 -0.17 -18.60
C LYS A 447 -8.98 -0.58 -20.07
N GLY A 448 -8.27 0.18 -20.91
CA GLY A 448 -8.13 -0.08 -22.34
C GLY A 448 -7.70 -1.52 -22.66
N ARG A 449 -6.86 -2.14 -21.81
CA ARG A 449 -6.45 -3.55 -21.94
C ARG A 449 -7.64 -4.51 -21.94
N ASP A 450 -8.52 -4.36 -20.96
CA ASP A 450 -9.64 -5.27 -20.76
C ASP A 450 -10.74 -5.03 -21.82
N PHE A 451 -10.81 -3.83 -22.39
CA PHE A 451 -11.66 -3.55 -23.56
C PHE A 451 -11.07 -4.14 -24.85
N VAL A 452 -9.77 -3.95 -25.15
CA VAL A 452 -9.09 -4.59 -26.29
C VAL A 452 -9.26 -6.12 -26.30
N LEU A 453 -9.26 -6.76 -25.13
CA LEU A 453 -9.46 -8.20 -25.00
C LEU A 453 -10.91 -8.69 -25.22
N LYS A 454 -11.90 -7.79 -25.16
CA LYS A 454 -13.35 -8.11 -25.28
C LYS A 454 -13.97 -7.57 -26.57
N ASP A 455 -13.43 -6.48 -27.08
CA ASP A 455 -13.81 -5.77 -28.31
C ASP A 455 -12.57 -5.64 -29.22
N PRO A 456 -12.01 -6.75 -29.74
CA PRO A 456 -10.81 -6.75 -30.58
C PRO A 456 -11.05 -6.12 -31.96
N GLU A 457 -12.31 -5.92 -32.35
CA GLU A 457 -12.72 -5.14 -33.53
C GLU A 457 -12.83 -3.63 -33.22
N GLY A 458 -12.73 -3.22 -31.95
CA GLY A 458 -12.87 -1.82 -31.54
C GLY A 458 -14.21 -1.19 -31.89
N ALA A 459 -15.30 -1.98 -31.94
CA ALA A 459 -16.64 -1.50 -32.28
C ALA A 459 -17.12 -0.39 -31.33
N LYS A 460 -16.77 -0.48 -30.05
CA LYS A 460 -17.06 0.51 -29.00
C LYS A 460 -15.91 1.49 -28.73
N PHE A 461 -14.79 1.41 -29.47
CA PHE A 461 -13.66 2.35 -29.33
C PHE A 461 -14.13 3.81 -29.49
N PRO A 462 -13.71 4.76 -28.61
CA PRO A 462 -12.60 4.65 -27.66
C PRO A 462 -12.98 4.18 -26.24
N TRP A 463 -14.11 3.46 -26.09
CA TRP A 463 -14.52 2.87 -24.82
C TRP A 463 -14.76 3.91 -23.70
N TYR A 464 -15.37 5.04 -24.07
CA TYR A 464 -15.90 6.02 -23.10
C TYR A 464 -16.74 5.32 -22.01
N PRO A 465 -16.72 5.83 -20.76
CA PRO A 465 -17.54 5.28 -19.68
C PRO A 465 -19.01 5.22 -20.07
N GLN A 466 -19.59 4.01 -20.05
CA GLN A 466 -20.97 3.80 -20.46
C GLN A 466 -21.92 4.16 -19.31
N PRO A 467 -23.13 4.68 -19.60
CA PRO A 467 -24.16 4.92 -18.58
C PRO A 467 -24.50 3.67 -17.77
N LEU A 468 -24.56 2.53 -18.45
CA LEU A 468 -24.85 1.20 -17.92
C LEU A 468 -23.70 0.24 -18.25
N ASN A 469 -23.23 -0.51 -17.25
CA ASN A 469 -22.07 -1.41 -17.38
C ASN A 469 -22.41 -2.85 -16.93
N GLU A 470 -21.72 -3.85 -17.48
CA GLU A 470 -21.89 -5.22 -17.00
C GLU A 470 -20.97 -5.52 -15.82
N ILE A 471 -21.52 -6.01 -14.71
CA ILE A 471 -20.80 -6.24 -13.46
C ILE A 471 -19.77 -7.38 -13.53
N SER A 472 -19.87 -8.23 -14.56
CA SER A 472 -18.85 -9.21 -14.92
C SER A 472 -17.55 -8.57 -15.44
N TYR A 473 -17.65 -7.33 -15.95
CA TYR A 473 -16.60 -6.65 -16.73
C TYR A 473 -16.15 -5.30 -16.15
N SER A 474 -17.04 -4.52 -15.52
CA SER A 474 -16.69 -3.28 -14.81
C SER A 474 -17.61 -3.08 -13.59
N PHE A 475 -17.01 -2.54 -12.53
CA PHE A 475 -17.64 -2.18 -11.27
C PHE A 475 -17.13 -0.81 -10.77
N ASP A 476 -16.67 0.04 -11.70
CA ASP A 476 -15.89 1.23 -11.37
C ASP A 476 -16.71 2.30 -10.65
N GLY A 477 -16.28 2.68 -9.45
CA GLY A 477 -17.03 3.59 -8.59
C GLY A 477 -18.19 2.95 -7.82
N ILE A 478 -18.40 1.62 -7.88
CA ILE A 478 -19.46 0.94 -7.09
C ILE A 478 -19.30 1.16 -5.57
N ALA A 479 -18.06 1.35 -5.12
CA ALA A 479 -17.72 1.66 -3.74
C ALA A 479 -17.85 3.16 -3.40
N GLN A 480 -17.84 4.04 -4.41
CA GLN A 480 -17.80 5.50 -4.26
C GLN A 480 -19.19 6.14 -4.28
N LYS A 481 -20.13 5.58 -5.05
CA LYS A 481 -21.44 6.18 -5.34
C LYS A 481 -22.55 5.12 -5.23
N PRO A 482 -23.77 5.47 -4.79
CA PRO A 482 -24.91 4.57 -4.79
C PRO A 482 -25.10 3.93 -6.17
N SER A 483 -25.26 2.62 -6.21
CA SER A 483 -25.14 1.84 -7.45
C SER A 483 -26.30 0.87 -7.59
N LEU A 484 -27.07 1.00 -8.67
CA LEU A 484 -28.20 0.11 -8.97
C LEU A 484 -27.73 -1.05 -9.85
N VAL A 485 -27.88 -2.28 -9.36
CA VAL A 485 -27.48 -3.51 -10.03
C VAL A 485 -28.73 -4.32 -10.41
N LEU A 486 -28.94 -4.55 -11.70
CA LEU A 486 -29.94 -5.48 -12.21
C LEU A 486 -29.34 -6.89 -12.32
N PHE A 487 -29.77 -7.80 -11.45
CA PHE A 487 -29.47 -9.23 -11.57
C PHE A 487 -30.53 -9.90 -12.44
N MET A 488 -30.13 -10.63 -13.48
CA MET A 488 -31.06 -11.28 -14.42
C MET A 488 -30.51 -12.61 -14.98
N GLU A 489 -29.61 -13.28 -14.26
CA GLU A 489 -28.94 -14.50 -14.71
C GLU A 489 -29.85 -15.73 -14.90
N GLY A 490 -31.13 -15.65 -14.52
CA GLY A 490 -32.16 -16.67 -14.79
C GLY A 490 -33.18 -16.32 -15.86
N ALA A 491 -33.12 -15.12 -16.46
CA ALA A 491 -34.05 -14.70 -17.48
C ALA A 491 -33.67 -15.27 -18.87
N SER A 492 -34.63 -15.38 -19.79
CA SER A 492 -34.35 -15.70 -21.19
C SER A 492 -33.62 -14.54 -21.88
N ALA A 493 -32.87 -14.81 -22.95
CA ALA A 493 -32.15 -13.77 -23.69
C ALA A 493 -33.04 -12.62 -24.16
N ASP A 494 -34.26 -12.91 -24.64
CA ASP A 494 -35.26 -11.90 -25.04
C ASP A 494 -35.74 -11.02 -23.87
N ALA A 495 -35.79 -11.59 -22.66
CA ALA A 495 -36.18 -10.87 -21.45
C ALA A 495 -34.99 -10.04 -20.93
N GLN A 496 -33.77 -10.60 -20.90
CA GLN A 496 -32.55 -9.88 -20.57
C GLN A 496 -32.35 -8.67 -21.50
N ALA A 497 -32.52 -8.83 -22.81
CA ALA A 497 -32.39 -7.73 -23.77
C ALA A 497 -33.37 -6.58 -23.50
N LYS A 498 -34.61 -6.88 -23.11
CA LYS A 498 -35.61 -5.87 -22.74
C LYS A 498 -35.25 -5.15 -21.43
N MET A 499 -34.83 -5.89 -20.40
CA MET A 499 -34.43 -5.29 -19.13
C MET A 499 -33.16 -4.44 -19.27
N VAL A 500 -32.19 -4.86 -20.11
CA VAL A 500 -31.03 -4.03 -20.47
C VAL A 500 -31.46 -2.74 -21.17
N ALA A 501 -32.40 -2.81 -22.12
CA ALA A 501 -32.89 -1.61 -22.81
C ALA A 501 -33.59 -0.63 -21.86
N ALA A 502 -34.45 -1.11 -20.96
CA ALA A 502 -35.09 -0.29 -19.94
C ALA A 502 -34.07 0.34 -18.98
N MET A 503 -33.13 -0.46 -18.48
CA MET A 503 -32.05 0.01 -17.61
C MET A 503 -31.12 1.02 -18.31
N GLN A 504 -30.86 0.84 -19.61
CA GLN A 504 -30.05 1.75 -20.43
C GLN A 504 -30.73 3.12 -20.57
N ALA A 505 -32.03 3.15 -20.89
CA ALA A 505 -32.79 4.39 -21.07
C ALA A 505 -32.81 5.24 -19.78
N VAL A 506 -33.01 4.60 -18.63
CA VAL A 506 -32.94 5.29 -17.33
C VAL A 506 -31.50 5.72 -17.00
N ALA A 507 -30.50 4.86 -17.25
CA ALA A 507 -29.10 5.18 -17.00
C ALA A 507 -28.59 6.36 -17.84
N GLU A 508 -29.00 6.47 -19.11
CA GLU A 508 -28.69 7.60 -19.98
C GLU A 508 -29.28 8.91 -19.47
N GLU A 509 -30.55 8.91 -19.07
CA GLU A 509 -31.23 10.09 -18.52
C GLU A 509 -30.59 10.57 -17.21
N PHE A 510 -30.30 9.65 -16.29
CA PHE A 510 -29.60 9.99 -15.05
C PHE A 510 -28.15 10.42 -15.30
N THR A 511 -27.44 9.82 -16.27
CA THR A 511 -26.09 10.27 -16.67
C THR A 511 -26.12 11.68 -17.25
N ALA A 512 -27.12 12.03 -18.05
CA ALA A 512 -27.31 13.39 -18.57
C ALA A 512 -27.58 14.41 -17.44
N LYS A 513 -28.43 14.06 -16.46
CA LYS A 513 -28.67 14.87 -15.25
C LYS A 513 -27.38 15.04 -14.42
N ASN A 514 -26.64 13.96 -14.19
CA ASN A 514 -25.39 13.94 -13.43
C ASN A 514 -24.27 14.82 -14.04
N LYS A 515 -24.30 15.08 -15.35
CA LYS A 515 -23.36 16.02 -16.00
C LYS A 515 -23.64 17.50 -15.69
N LEU A 516 -24.84 17.82 -15.22
CA LEU A 516 -25.28 19.19 -14.89
C LEU A 516 -25.41 19.43 -13.37
N ALA A 517 -25.28 18.39 -12.56
CA ALA A 517 -25.39 18.43 -11.11
C ALA A 517 -24.00 18.46 -10.44
N PRO A 518 -23.87 19.03 -9.21
CA PRO A 518 -22.65 18.95 -8.42
C PRO A 518 -22.34 17.50 -7.99
N GLU A 519 -21.11 17.24 -7.56
CA GLU A 519 -20.61 15.89 -7.25
C GLU A 519 -21.29 15.20 -6.05
N ASP A 520 -21.84 15.98 -5.12
CA ASP A 520 -22.52 15.51 -3.91
C ASP A 520 -24.03 15.23 -4.11
N ALA A 521 -24.57 15.53 -5.30
CA ALA A 521 -26.00 15.45 -5.55
C ALA A 521 -26.58 14.04 -5.33
N ALA A 522 -27.63 13.94 -4.52
CA ALA A 522 -28.23 12.67 -4.06
C ALA A 522 -28.78 11.74 -5.16
N HIS A 523 -28.83 12.20 -6.42
CA HIS A 523 -29.27 11.43 -7.59
C HIS A 523 -28.12 10.87 -8.44
N ARG A 524 -26.85 11.00 -8.01
CA ARG A 524 -25.69 10.44 -8.71
C ARG A 524 -25.57 8.92 -8.52
N PHE A 525 -26.39 8.19 -9.26
CA PHE A 525 -26.34 6.73 -9.35
C PHE A 525 -25.38 6.23 -10.43
N ASN A 526 -24.69 5.12 -10.16
CA ASN A 526 -24.08 4.26 -11.18
C ASN A 526 -25.06 3.13 -11.53
N PHE A 527 -25.03 2.64 -12.77
CA PHE A 527 -25.94 1.59 -13.24
C PHE A 527 -25.17 0.36 -13.74
N TYR A 528 -25.60 -0.81 -13.27
CA TYR A 528 -24.99 -2.10 -13.61
C TYR A 528 -26.01 -3.18 -13.94
N TYR A 529 -25.60 -4.18 -14.70
CA TYR A 529 -26.37 -5.41 -14.91
C TYR A 529 -25.51 -6.68 -14.82
N ALA A 530 -26.16 -7.84 -14.61
CA ALA A 530 -25.55 -9.16 -14.64
C ALA A 530 -26.36 -10.12 -15.54
N GLN A 531 -25.82 -10.44 -16.72
CA GLN A 531 -26.39 -11.47 -17.62
C GLN A 531 -25.95 -12.88 -17.22
N GLU A 532 -24.73 -13.05 -16.69
CA GLU A 532 -24.16 -14.34 -16.28
C GLU A 532 -23.61 -14.34 -14.84
N ILE A 533 -23.56 -15.55 -14.25
CA ILE A 533 -23.17 -15.75 -12.85
C ILE A 533 -21.64 -15.64 -12.70
N SER A 534 -21.16 -14.44 -12.40
CA SER A 534 -19.73 -14.15 -12.21
C SER A 534 -19.31 -14.21 -10.75
N THR A 535 -18.00 -14.19 -10.46
CA THR A 535 -17.48 -14.05 -9.08
C THR A 535 -18.01 -12.76 -8.43
N PHE A 536 -18.14 -11.68 -9.19
CA PHE A 536 -18.65 -10.40 -8.72
C PHE A 536 -20.17 -10.43 -8.46
N SER A 537 -20.98 -11.00 -9.37
CA SER A 537 -22.43 -11.07 -9.13
C SER A 537 -22.80 -11.99 -7.95
N LYS A 538 -21.98 -13.03 -7.67
CA LYS A 538 -22.07 -13.81 -6.43
C LYS A 538 -21.71 -13.00 -5.19
N ALA A 539 -20.60 -12.25 -5.20
CA ALA A 539 -20.17 -11.45 -4.07
C ALA A 539 -21.21 -10.38 -3.70
N LEU A 540 -21.73 -9.65 -4.69
CA LEU A 540 -22.77 -8.64 -4.47
C LEU A 540 -24.11 -9.25 -4.01
N ARG A 541 -24.51 -10.43 -4.54
CA ARG A 541 -25.66 -11.17 -4.00
C ARG A 541 -25.48 -11.48 -2.51
N SER A 542 -24.32 -11.99 -2.11
CA SER A 542 -24.04 -12.36 -0.72
C SER A 542 -24.11 -11.17 0.23
N ILE A 543 -23.56 -10.01 -0.18
CA ILE A 543 -23.60 -8.76 0.59
C ILE A 543 -25.04 -8.25 0.74
N ALA A 544 -25.84 -8.34 -0.33
CA ALA A 544 -27.26 -7.99 -0.37
C ALA A 544 -28.19 -9.09 0.20
N GLY A 545 -27.66 -10.08 0.93
CA GLY A 545 -28.44 -11.13 1.59
C GLY A 545 -29.13 -12.15 0.67
N LEU A 546 -28.93 -12.07 -0.65
CA LEU A 546 -29.50 -12.99 -1.65
C LEU A 546 -28.83 -14.38 -1.59
N GLU A 547 -29.56 -15.42 -1.97
CA GLU A 547 -29.08 -16.80 -1.91
C GLU A 547 -27.82 -17.04 -2.76
N GLN A 548 -26.89 -17.84 -2.22
CA GLN A 548 -25.65 -18.18 -2.92
C GLN A 548 -25.92 -19.13 -4.09
N LEU A 549 -25.69 -18.65 -5.31
CA LEU A 549 -25.79 -19.47 -6.54
C LEU A 549 -24.61 -20.44 -6.66
N ASN A 550 -24.70 -21.57 -5.95
CA ASN A 550 -23.71 -22.65 -5.96
C ASN A 550 -24.02 -23.70 -7.05
N PRO A 551 -23.17 -23.90 -8.07
CA PRO A 551 -23.42 -24.85 -9.15
C PRO A 551 -23.49 -26.33 -8.74
N LYS A 552 -23.04 -26.68 -7.52
CA LYS A 552 -22.94 -28.07 -7.04
C LYS A 552 -24.09 -28.51 -6.14
N ASP A 553 -24.93 -27.59 -5.64
CA ASP A 553 -25.93 -27.93 -4.62
C ASP A 553 -27.19 -28.58 -5.20
N LYS A 554 -27.31 -29.90 -4.98
CA LYS A 554 -28.49 -30.70 -5.31
C LYS A 554 -29.73 -30.39 -4.46
N PHE A 555 -29.60 -29.52 -3.45
CA PHE A 555 -30.65 -29.24 -2.46
C PHE A 555 -31.16 -27.78 -2.45
N LEU A 556 -30.80 -26.97 -3.45
CA LEU A 556 -31.49 -25.70 -3.71
C LEU A 556 -32.95 -25.96 -4.12
N LYS A 557 -33.87 -25.87 -3.15
CA LYS A 557 -35.31 -25.80 -3.43
C LYS A 557 -35.56 -24.53 -4.25
N SER A 558 -36.12 -24.70 -5.44
CA SER A 558 -36.40 -23.62 -6.42
C SER A 558 -35.15 -22.92 -7.01
N LYS A 559 -34.41 -23.65 -7.86
CA LYS A 559 -33.46 -23.09 -8.83
C LYS A 559 -34.06 -22.00 -9.76
N ALA A 560 -35.36 -21.75 -9.69
CA ALA A 560 -36.07 -20.68 -10.40
C ALA A 560 -36.25 -19.38 -9.59
N GLU A 561 -36.31 -19.43 -8.24
CA GLU A 561 -36.70 -18.28 -7.42
C GLU A 561 -35.51 -17.40 -6.99
N ALA A 562 -34.38 -18.03 -6.65
CA ALA A 562 -33.08 -17.34 -6.47
C ALA A 562 -32.53 -16.70 -7.77
N ASN A 563 -33.06 -17.13 -8.91
CA ASN A 563 -32.68 -16.70 -10.26
C ASN A 563 -33.72 -15.79 -10.93
N LYS A 564 -34.84 -15.45 -10.26
CA LYS A 564 -35.75 -14.37 -10.69
C LYS A 564 -34.96 -13.06 -10.88
N PRO A 565 -35.30 -12.21 -11.87
CA PRO A 565 -34.76 -10.86 -11.98
C PRO A 565 -34.96 -10.07 -10.69
N ARG A 566 -33.96 -9.27 -10.30
CA ARG A 566 -34.05 -8.34 -9.15
C ARG A 566 -33.24 -7.07 -9.39
N LEU A 567 -33.77 -5.95 -8.94
CA LEU A 567 -33.01 -4.72 -8.75
C LEU A 567 -32.42 -4.71 -7.34
N VAL A 568 -31.14 -4.38 -7.22
CA VAL A 568 -30.46 -4.19 -5.93
C VAL A 568 -29.73 -2.87 -5.96
N LEU A 569 -30.13 -1.94 -5.08
CA LEU A 569 -29.43 -0.68 -4.87
C LEU A 569 -28.40 -0.86 -3.75
N LEU A 570 -27.13 -0.56 -4.02
CA LEU A 570 -26.02 -0.70 -3.09
C LEU A 570 -25.43 0.67 -2.75
N ASP A 571 -25.18 0.94 -1.46
CA ASP A 571 -24.49 2.14 -0.98
C ASP A 571 -23.33 1.68 -0.08
N ILE A 572 -22.26 1.18 -0.71
CA ILE A 572 -21.14 0.51 -0.04
C ILE A 572 -20.46 1.40 1.00
N GLY A 573 -20.29 2.70 0.69
CA GLY A 573 -19.73 3.68 1.63
C GLY A 573 -20.59 3.95 2.88
N LYS A 574 -21.82 3.40 2.95
CA LYS A 574 -22.71 3.44 4.12
C LYS A 574 -23.09 2.04 4.63
N GLU A 575 -22.51 0.97 4.07
CA GLU A 575 -22.81 -0.43 4.37
C GLU A 575 -24.30 -0.82 4.29
N VAL A 576 -25.06 -0.23 3.36
CA VAL A 576 -26.51 -0.52 3.20
C VAL A 576 -26.93 -0.88 1.77
N CYS A 577 -27.93 -1.74 1.66
CA CYS A 577 -28.57 -2.14 0.41
C CYS A 577 -30.10 -2.00 0.46
N HIS A 578 -30.74 -1.90 -0.70
CA HIS A 578 -32.16 -2.20 -0.88
C HIS A 578 -32.29 -3.29 -1.95
N VAL A 579 -33.13 -4.29 -1.69
CA VAL A 579 -33.41 -5.40 -2.62
C VAL A 579 -34.87 -5.33 -3.02
N SER A 580 -35.15 -5.23 -4.32
CA SER A 580 -36.53 -5.23 -4.82
C SER A 580 -37.24 -6.55 -4.48
N PRO A 581 -38.58 -6.54 -4.29
CA PRO A 581 -39.35 -7.77 -4.26
C PRO A 581 -39.10 -8.61 -5.53
N ALA A 582 -39.26 -9.93 -5.41
CA ALA A 582 -38.99 -10.87 -6.49
C ALA A 582 -40.19 -10.95 -7.44
N GLU A 583 -40.19 -10.10 -8.47
CA GLU A 583 -41.26 -10.04 -9.49
C GLU A 583 -41.59 -11.43 -10.08
N ASP A 584 -42.87 -11.67 -10.38
CA ASP A 584 -43.35 -12.96 -10.90
C ASP A 584 -43.07 -13.11 -12.39
N ALA A 585 -41.77 -13.28 -12.70
CA ALA A 585 -41.22 -13.57 -14.03
C ALA A 585 -41.52 -12.52 -15.13
N GLY A 586 -41.98 -11.32 -14.74
CA GLY A 586 -42.07 -10.17 -15.63
C GLY A 586 -40.70 -9.61 -16.05
N PRO A 587 -40.64 -8.82 -17.12
CA PRO A 587 -39.50 -7.95 -17.39
C PRO A 587 -39.54 -6.75 -16.42
N VAL A 588 -38.41 -6.44 -15.79
CA VAL A 588 -38.26 -5.19 -15.02
C VAL A 588 -38.42 -4.00 -15.99
N GLU A 589 -39.45 -3.18 -15.78
CA GLU A 589 -39.78 -2.04 -16.65
C GLU A 589 -39.13 -0.73 -16.17
N GLU A 590 -39.04 0.27 -17.08
CA GLU A 590 -38.49 1.59 -16.75
C GLU A 590 -39.20 2.26 -15.58
N THR A 591 -40.52 2.08 -15.46
CA THR A 591 -41.37 2.60 -14.39
C THR A 591 -40.88 2.13 -13.02
N THR A 592 -40.73 0.82 -12.81
CA THR A 592 -40.22 0.24 -11.56
C THR A 592 -38.84 0.77 -11.20
N ILE A 593 -37.94 0.91 -12.19
CA ILE A 593 -36.60 1.46 -11.99
C ILE A 593 -36.68 2.93 -11.53
N ARG A 594 -37.51 3.75 -12.20
CA ARG A 594 -37.69 5.18 -11.90
C ARG A 594 -38.29 5.41 -10.52
N GLU A 595 -39.31 4.64 -10.14
CA GLU A 595 -39.96 4.73 -8.83
C GLU A 595 -38.99 4.38 -7.67
N LEU A 596 -38.19 3.32 -7.83
CA LEU A 596 -37.17 2.93 -6.85
C LEU A 596 -36.11 4.04 -6.65
N LEU A 597 -35.63 4.64 -7.75
CA LEU A 597 -34.65 5.73 -7.71
C LEU A 597 -35.24 7.01 -7.11
N GLN A 598 -36.50 7.34 -7.43
CA GLN A 598 -37.19 8.48 -6.84
C GLN A 598 -37.36 8.30 -5.32
N ALA A 599 -37.84 7.13 -4.87
CA ALA A 599 -37.95 6.81 -3.45
C ALA A 599 -36.60 6.85 -2.72
N ARG A 600 -35.49 6.54 -3.41
CA ARG A 600 -34.13 6.73 -2.83
C ARG A 600 -33.78 8.20 -2.67
N VAL A 601 -34.06 9.04 -3.67
CA VAL A 601 -33.77 10.49 -3.63
C VAL A 601 -34.64 11.21 -2.61
N GLU A 602 -35.90 10.79 -2.43
CA GLU A 602 -36.82 11.30 -1.42
C GLU A 602 -36.52 10.76 0.00
N GLY A 603 -35.64 9.78 0.14
CA GLY A 603 -35.30 9.15 1.42
C GLY A 603 -36.40 8.22 1.98
N THR A 604 -37.40 7.88 1.17
CA THR A 604 -38.54 7.02 1.54
C THR A 604 -38.28 5.54 1.31
N LEU A 605 -37.28 5.17 0.49
CA LEU A 605 -36.89 3.79 0.23
C LEU A 605 -36.23 3.14 1.47
N PRO A 606 -36.75 2.01 1.99
CA PRO A 606 -36.15 1.33 3.13
C PRO A 606 -34.81 0.69 2.75
N MET A 607 -33.76 1.00 3.51
CA MET A 607 -32.42 0.45 3.33
C MET A 607 -32.08 -0.49 4.48
N GLU A 608 -31.57 -1.68 4.17
CA GLU A 608 -31.10 -2.69 5.12
C GLU A 608 -29.58 -2.64 5.23
N THR A 609 -29.01 -2.89 6.41
CA THR A 609 -27.55 -3.06 6.57
C THR A 609 -27.09 -4.32 5.84
N PHE A 610 -25.91 -4.26 5.21
CA PHE A 610 -25.28 -5.41 4.56
C PHE A 610 -25.23 -6.64 5.49
N ARG A 611 -25.51 -7.82 4.92
CA ARG A 611 -25.45 -9.08 5.65
C ARG A 611 -24.00 -9.39 6.03
N GLN A 612 -23.68 -9.29 7.32
CA GLN A 612 -22.41 -9.79 7.82
C GLN A 612 -22.38 -11.33 7.74
N PRO A 613 -21.26 -11.94 7.34
CA PRO A 613 -21.14 -13.40 7.27
C PRO A 613 -21.19 -14.00 8.68
N GLU A 614 -21.95 -15.07 8.85
CA GLU A 614 -21.98 -15.83 10.10
C GLU A 614 -20.59 -16.41 10.42
N PRO A 615 -20.18 -16.53 11.71
CA PRO A 615 -18.84 -17.01 12.06
C PRO A 615 -18.47 -18.39 11.48
N GLU A 616 -19.46 -19.25 11.23
CA GLU A 616 -19.25 -20.56 10.58
C GLU A 616 -18.92 -20.43 9.08
N GLU A 617 -19.49 -19.46 8.35
CA GLU A 617 -19.14 -19.23 6.93
C GLU A 617 -17.72 -18.68 6.79
N ALA A 618 -17.29 -17.80 7.71
CA ALA A 618 -15.92 -17.33 7.77
C ALA A 618 -14.94 -18.51 7.97
N ALA A 619 -15.23 -19.42 8.90
CA ALA A 619 -14.44 -20.64 9.12
C ALA A 619 -14.46 -21.60 7.92
N ALA A 620 -15.60 -21.74 7.23
CA ALA A 620 -15.72 -22.54 6.01
C ALA A 620 -14.84 -21.96 4.87
N SER A 621 -14.82 -20.63 4.70
CA SER A 621 -13.98 -19.96 3.70
C SER A 621 -12.48 -20.11 3.99
N ALA A 622 -12.09 -20.10 5.27
CA ALA A 622 -10.71 -20.35 5.70
C ALA A 622 -10.31 -21.81 5.46
N SER A 623 -11.20 -22.76 5.77
CA SER A 623 -11.01 -24.19 5.51
C SER A 623 -10.88 -24.50 4.01
N ALA A 624 -11.69 -23.85 3.17
CA ALA A 624 -11.67 -24.02 1.71
C ALA A 624 -10.34 -23.59 1.06
N LYS A 625 -9.56 -22.68 1.69
CA LYS A 625 -8.20 -22.32 1.22
C LYS A 625 -7.15 -23.42 1.45
N GLY A 626 -7.50 -24.53 2.09
CA GLY A 626 -6.60 -25.65 2.33
C GLY A 626 -6.44 -26.66 1.18
N ALA A 627 -7.21 -26.57 0.09
CA ALA A 627 -7.21 -27.59 -0.96
C ALA A 627 -7.53 -27.07 -2.38
N GLY A 628 -6.51 -26.65 -3.12
CA GLY A 628 -6.63 -26.40 -4.56
C GLY A 628 -5.54 -25.51 -5.15
N THR A 629 -4.50 -26.10 -5.75
CA THR A 629 -3.48 -25.37 -6.52
C THR A 629 -3.92 -25.20 -7.97
N VAL A 630 -4.35 -23.99 -8.35
CA VAL A 630 -4.32 -23.43 -9.71
C VAL A 630 -4.09 -21.93 -9.58
#